data_AF-A0A8C9BAB1-F1
#
_entry.id   AF-A0A8C9BAB1-F1
#
_cell.length_a   1.000
_cell.length_b   1.000
_cell.length_c   1.000
_cell.angle_alpha   90.00
_cell.angle_beta   90.00
_cell.angle_gamma   90.00
#
_symmetry.space_group_name_H-M   'P 1'
#
loop_
_entity.id
_entity.type
_entity.pdbx_description
1 polymer ?
#
loop_
_entity_poly.entity_id
_entity_poly.type
_entity_poly.pdbx_seq_one_letter_code
_entity_poly.pdbx_strand_id
1 'polypeptide(L)'
;VPLQKKFKIKPEACDQLYESLVLLHSNYYKHKYPRPRDTGFSGLSLEEYKLVLSTDTLEEFKEMNKGVWKELQEKFAPKDPEEKHKAWARALPRPHYLSVK
;
A
#
# COMPACT_ATOMS: atom_id res chain seq x y z
N VAL A 1 11.05 -24.63 -37.89
CA VAL A 1 10.53 -25.31 -36.68
C VAL A 1 11.39 -24.91 -35.50
N PRO A 2 10.87 -24.26 -34.46
CA PRO A 2 11.72 -23.70 -33.41
C PRO A 2 12.32 -24.81 -32.55
N LEU A 3 13.57 -24.60 -32.15
CA LEU A 3 14.36 -25.49 -31.31
C LEU A 3 13.61 -25.78 -30.01
N GLN A 4 13.15 -27.03 -29.85
CA GLN A 4 12.84 -27.55 -28.52
C GLN A 4 14.15 -27.56 -27.72
N LYS A 5 14.39 -26.52 -26.92
CA LYS A 5 15.41 -26.54 -25.87
C LYS A 5 15.04 -27.67 -24.92
N LYS A 6 15.58 -28.86 -25.16
CA LYS A 6 15.56 -29.96 -24.18
C LYS A 6 16.33 -29.46 -22.97
N PHE A 7 15.61 -29.01 -21.95
CA PHE A 7 16.17 -28.73 -20.63
C PHE A 7 16.65 -30.09 -20.08
N LYS A 8 17.90 -30.44 -20.36
CA LYS A 8 18.55 -31.61 -19.74
C LYS A 8 18.90 -31.21 -18.31
N ILE A 9 17.95 -31.42 -17.42
CA ILE A 9 18.18 -31.35 -15.98
C ILE A 9 19.13 -32.50 -15.63
N LYS A 10 20.21 -32.21 -14.90
CA LYS A 10 21.13 -33.25 -14.41
C LYS A 10 20.33 -34.22 -13.51
N PRO A 11 20.59 -35.54 -13.54
CA PRO A 11 19.83 -36.49 -12.74
C PRO A 11 19.80 -36.12 -11.25
N GLU A 12 20.94 -35.68 -10.70
CA GLU A 12 21.05 -35.20 -9.32
C GLU A 12 20.14 -34.00 -9.01
N ALA A 13 19.95 -33.09 -9.97
CA ALA A 13 19.03 -31.97 -9.82
C ALA A 13 17.56 -32.41 -9.92
N CYS A 14 17.27 -33.49 -10.67
CA CYS A 14 15.95 -34.11 -10.70
C CYS A 14 15.61 -34.71 -9.34
N ASP A 15 16.57 -35.40 -8.71
CA ASP A 15 16.39 -36.00 -7.39
C ASP A 15 16.15 -34.91 -6.33
N GLN A 16 16.92 -33.82 -6.34
CA GLN A 16 16.71 -32.69 -5.42
C GLN A 16 15.33 -32.02 -5.56
N LEU A 17 14.84 -31.89 -6.80
CA LEU A 17 13.51 -31.36 -7.07
C LEU A 17 12.43 -32.33 -6.58
N TYR A 18 12.62 -33.62 -6.80
CA TYR A 18 11.71 -34.66 -6.33
C TYR A 18 11.63 -34.68 -4.80
N GLU A 19 12.77 -34.65 -4.11
CA GLU A 19 12.82 -34.56 -2.65
C GLU A 19 12.11 -33.30 -2.15
N SER A 20 12.30 -32.16 -2.82
CA SER A 20 11.57 -30.93 -2.49
C SER A 20 10.05 -31.08 -2.61
N LEU A 21 9.57 -31.80 -3.63
CA LEU A 21 8.16 -32.11 -3.81
C LEU A 21 7.63 -33.04 -2.72
N VAL A 22 8.40 -34.06 -2.34
CA VAL A 22 8.05 -34.99 -1.25
C VAL A 22 7.94 -34.25 0.08
N LEU A 23 8.86 -33.33 0.38
CA LEU A 23 8.83 -32.50 1.58
C LEU A 23 7.60 -31.57 1.63
N LEU A 24 7.22 -30.98 0.48
CA LEU A 24 6.02 -30.15 0.38
C LEU A 24 4.75 -30.98 0.59
N HIS A 25 4.63 -32.13 -0.07
CA HIS A 25 3.45 -32.98 0.03
C HIS A 25 3.24 -33.56 1.43
N SER A 26 4.32 -33.96 2.09
CA SER A 26 4.29 -34.47 3.47
C SER A 26 4.06 -33.38 4.53
N ASN A 27 3.90 -32.11 4.12
CA ASN A 27 3.84 -30.95 5.03
C ASN A 27 5.01 -30.91 6.04
N TYR A 28 6.18 -31.42 5.65
CA TYR A 28 7.32 -31.64 6.53
C TYR A 28 7.68 -30.38 7.36
N TYR A 29 7.73 -29.22 6.70
CA TYR A 29 8.09 -27.95 7.36
C TYR A 29 7.09 -27.50 8.42
N LYS A 30 5.81 -27.84 8.29
CA LYS A 30 4.77 -27.52 9.29
C LYS A 30 5.02 -28.26 10.60
N HIS A 31 5.48 -29.50 10.52
CA HIS A 31 5.77 -30.35 11.68
C HIS A 31 7.17 -30.09 12.26
N LYS A 32 8.15 -29.77 11.41
CA LYS A 32 9.51 -29.46 11.85
C LYS A 32 9.62 -28.12 12.56
N TYR A 33 8.84 -27.14 12.12
CA TYR A 33 8.84 -25.78 12.68
C TYR A 33 7.41 -25.39 13.09
N PRO A 34 6.92 -25.94 14.22
CA PRO A 34 5.60 -25.59 14.72
C PRO A 34 5.57 -24.10 15.05
N ARG A 35 4.52 -23.42 14.58
CA ARG A 35 4.38 -21.99 14.81
C ARG A 35 3.80 -21.76 16.21
N PRO A 36 4.33 -20.79 16.98
CA PRO A 36 3.73 -20.41 18.25
C PRO A 36 2.30 -19.86 18.14
N ARG A 37 1.93 -19.35 16.95
CA ARG A 37 0.60 -18.80 16.67
C ARG A 37 0.09 -19.35 15.34
N ASP A 38 -1.22 -19.56 15.28
CA ASP A 38 -1.93 -19.96 14.06
C ASP A 38 -2.21 -18.75 13.15
N THR A 39 -1.15 -18.05 12.76
CA THR A 39 -1.21 -16.88 11.87
C THR A 39 -0.82 -17.25 10.45
N GLY A 40 -1.38 -16.58 9.44
CA GLY A 40 -0.99 -16.75 8.03
C GLY A 40 0.37 -16.13 7.70
N PHE A 41 0.69 -16.03 6.41
CA PHE A 41 1.88 -15.36 5.90
C PHE A 41 1.94 -13.88 6.32
N SER A 42 0.78 -13.20 6.36
CA SER A 42 0.66 -11.80 6.80
C SER A 42 0.83 -11.59 8.30
N GLY A 43 1.00 -12.66 9.08
CA GLY A 43 1.05 -12.58 10.55
C GLY A 43 -0.31 -12.37 11.21
N LEU A 44 -1.40 -12.28 10.44
CA LEU A 44 -2.77 -12.22 10.94
C LEU A 44 -3.34 -13.63 11.15
N SER A 45 -4.14 -13.79 12.19
CA SER A 45 -5.01 -14.94 12.37
C SER A 45 -6.15 -14.95 11.35
N LEU A 46 -6.84 -16.08 11.23
CA LEU A 46 -7.99 -16.20 10.32
C LEU A 46 -9.12 -15.24 10.69
N GLU A 47 -9.39 -15.04 11.97
CA GLU A 47 -10.44 -14.12 12.43
C GLU A 47 -10.08 -12.66 12.16
N GLU A 48 -8.81 -12.28 12.36
CA GLU A 48 -8.32 -10.94 12.01
C GLU A 48 -8.39 -10.71 10.49
N TYR A 49 -8.04 -11.72 9.70
CA TYR A 49 -8.15 -11.64 8.24
C TYR A 49 -9.60 -11.50 7.79
N LYS A 50 -10.51 -12.26 8.41
CA LYS A 50 -11.95 -12.16 8.18
C LYS A 50 -12.47 -10.77 8.53
N LEU A 51 -12.01 -10.17 9.63
CA LEU A 51 -12.39 -8.81 10.02
C LEU A 51 -11.93 -7.76 9.00
N VAL A 52 -10.69 -7.85 8.51
CA VAL A 52 -10.14 -6.94 7.49
C VAL A 52 -10.89 -7.05 6.15
N LEU A 53 -11.31 -8.27 5.79
CA LEU A 53 -12.09 -8.51 4.57
C LEU A 53 -13.60 -8.33 4.75
N SER A 54 -14.07 -8.13 5.99
CA SER A 54 -15.49 -7.98 6.25
C SER A 54 -15.97 -6.70 5.57
N THR A 55 -17.10 -6.79 4.87
CA THR A 55 -17.71 -5.65 4.16
C THR A 55 -18.14 -4.57 5.13
N ASP A 56 -18.55 -4.97 6.33
CA ASP A 56 -19.14 -4.09 7.34
C ASP A 56 -18.09 -3.14 7.93
N THR A 57 -16.89 -3.64 8.24
CA THR A 57 -15.76 -2.81 8.69
C THR A 57 -15.23 -1.90 7.58
N LEU A 58 -15.30 -2.36 6.32
CA LEU A 58 -14.91 -1.56 5.16
C LEU A 58 -15.86 -0.38 4.93
N GLU A 59 -17.17 -0.57 5.16
CA GLU A 59 -18.17 0.49 5.06
C GLU A 59 -18.01 1.52 6.17
N GLU A 60 -17.85 1.08 7.42
CA GLU A 60 -17.54 1.96 8.56
C GLU A 60 -16.26 2.77 8.31
N PHE A 61 -15.21 2.13 7.79
CA PHE A 61 -13.95 2.80 7.46
C PHE A 61 -14.11 3.84 6.35
N LYS A 62 -14.95 3.57 5.34
CA LYS A 62 -15.25 4.55 4.29
C LYS A 62 -15.99 5.76 4.84
N GLU A 63 -16.97 5.58 5.72
CA GLU A 63 -17.68 6.70 6.36
C GLU A 63 -16.74 7.54 7.23
N MET A 64 -15.88 6.89 8.03
CA MET A 64 -14.87 7.58 8.84
C MET A 64 -13.87 8.37 7.97
N ASN A 65 -13.40 7.79 6.87
CA ASN A 65 -12.47 8.47 5.95
C ASN A 65 -13.08 9.73 5.32
N LYS A 66 -14.39 9.76 5.06
CA LYS A 66 -15.05 10.97 4.54
C LYS A 66 -14.98 12.12 5.54
N GLY A 67 -15.18 11.84 6.83
CA GLY A 67 -15.08 12.85 7.90
C GLY A 67 -13.68 13.43 8.01
N VAL A 68 -12.67 12.55 8.08
CA VAL A 68 -11.26 12.94 8.15
C VAL A 68 -10.82 13.68 6.88
N TRP A 69 -11.28 13.26 5.71
CA TRP A 69 -11.02 13.95 4.45
C TRP A 69 -11.63 15.35 4.41
N LYS A 70 -12.84 15.54 4.94
CA LYS A 70 -13.46 16.88 5.05
C LYS A 70 -12.66 17.79 5.98
N GLU A 71 -12.22 17.29 7.14
CA GLU A 71 -11.37 18.08 8.05
C GLU A 71 -10.04 18.48 7.40
N LEU A 72 -9.41 17.55 6.67
CA LEU A 72 -8.20 17.85 5.91
C LEU A 72 -8.49 18.88 4.82
N GLN A 73 -9.59 18.72 4.09
CA GLN A 73 -10.01 19.66 3.07
C GLN A 73 -10.25 21.05 3.66
N GLU A 74 -10.86 21.19 4.83
CA GLU A 74 -11.06 22.48 5.49
C GLU A 74 -9.74 23.11 5.98
N LYS A 75 -8.80 22.30 6.48
CA LYS A 75 -7.47 22.76 6.91
C LYS A 75 -6.61 23.24 5.74
N PHE A 76 -6.77 22.63 4.57
CA PHE A 76 -6.00 22.95 3.37
C PHE A 76 -6.77 23.79 2.34
N ALA A 77 -8.07 24.02 2.55
CA ALA A 77 -8.86 24.90 1.72
C ALA A 77 -8.27 26.32 1.81
N PRO A 78 -8.02 26.98 0.66
CA PRO A 78 -7.53 28.34 0.68
C PRO A 78 -8.60 29.25 1.30
N LYS A 79 -8.32 29.76 2.51
CA LYS A 79 -9.05 30.90 3.07
C LYS A 79 -8.90 32.06 2.09
N ASP A 80 -10.05 32.51 1.60
CA ASP A 80 -10.34 33.61 0.69
C ASP A 80 -9.21 34.03 -0.30
N PRO A 81 -9.36 33.74 -1.61
CA PRO A 81 -8.36 34.15 -2.60
C PRO A 81 -8.16 35.67 -2.67
N GLU A 82 -9.15 36.47 -2.24
CA GLU A 82 -9.10 37.93 -2.27
C GLU A 82 -8.12 38.49 -1.22
N GLU A 83 -8.01 37.82 -0.07
CA GLU A 83 -7.13 38.23 1.04
C GLU A 83 -5.65 37.98 0.70
N LYS A 84 -5.35 36.88 0.02
CA LYS A 84 -4.00 36.60 -0.51
C LYS A 84 -3.60 37.61 -1.57
N HIS A 85 -4.49 37.94 -2.52
CA HIS A 85 -4.19 38.93 -3.56
C HIS A 85 -3.87 40.31 -2.97
N LYS A 86 -4.60 40.70 -1.91
CA LYS A 86 -4.40 41.98 -1.20
C LYS A 86 -3.12 41.99 -0.35
N ALA A 87 -2.77 40.85 0.26
CA ALA A 87 -1.52 40.70 1.01
C ALA A 87 -0.28 40.79 0.11
N TRP A 88 -0.33 40.16 -1.06
CA TRP A 88 0.74 40.22 -2.05
C TRP A 88 0.86 41.62 -2.68
N ALA A 89 -0.27 42.25 -3.00
CA ALA A 89 -0.29 43.63 -3.50
C ALA A 89 0.21 44.67 -2.48
N ARG A 90 0.14 44.38 -1.17
CA ARG A 90 0.75 45.21 -0.11
C ARG A 90 2.25 44.97 0.06
N ALA A 91 2.74 43.77 -0.23
CA ALA A 91 4.14 43.40 -0.07
C ALA A 91 5.03 43.89 -1.23
N LEU A 92 4.44 44.21 -2.38
CA LEU A 92 5.17 44.76 -3.52
C LEU A 92 5.40 46.27 -3.33
N PRO A 93 6.64 46.77 -3.43
CA PRO A 93 6.91 48.21 -3.47
C PRO A 93 6.15 48.83 -4.63
N ARG A 94 5.31 49.85 -4.38
CA ARG A 94 4.70 50.62 -5.47
C ARG A 94 5.82 51.35 -6.22
N PRO A 95 5.94 51.18 -7.55
CA PRO A 95 6.94 51.90 -8.32
C PRO A 95 6.67 53.41 -8.27
N HIS A 96 7.61 54.16 -7.71
CA HIS A 96 7.55 55.62 -7.63
C HIS A 96 8.08 56.24 -8.94
N TYR A 97 7.40 56.02 -10.06
CA TYR A 97 7.73 56.72 -11.32
C TYR A 97 6.51 57.07 -12.17
N LEU A 98 5.39 57.48 -11.57
CA LEU A 98 4.35 58.20 -12.33
C LEU A 98 3.86 59.39 -11.52
N SER A 99 4.70 60.42 -11.47
CA SER A 99 4.28 61.80 -11.23
C SER A 99 5.37 62.75 -11.74
N VAL A 100 5.65 62.69 -13.04
CA VAL A 100 6.20 63.85 -13.76
C VAL A 100 5.00 64.49 -14.46
N LYS A 101 4.83 65.79 -14.17
CA LYS A 101 3.76 66.65 -14.64
C LYS A 101 3.74 66.77 -16.15
#